data_AF-A0A1I0CCJ9-F1
#
_entry.id   AF-A0A1I0CCJ9-F1
#
_cell.length_a   1.000
_cell.length_b   1.000
_cell.length_c   1.000
_cell.angle_alpha   90.00
_cell.angle_beta   90.00
_cell.angle_gamma   90.00
#
_symmetry.space_group_name_H-M   'P 1'
#
loop_
_entity.id
_entity.type
_entity.pdbx_description
1 polymer ?
#
loop_
_entity_poly.entity_id
_entity_poly.type
_entity_poly.pdbx_seq_one_letter_code
_entity_poly.pdbx_strand_id
1 'polypeptide(L)'
;MKKVRFGLQIKLTAFIVVLLFLLITLRTTVLGFAQQYLENTLMLNVVSALVSILLGALGAYLIIKLLIKKPLNQLTQLAERLSENDFTTRSKIKTKDEFEQLSETFNGMADRIQGLIQEIQHSSEQMKTQSNEVQKASKETQAASEQIASNVEEISNGSEVMEGEINTIVETANVISASSQRVASNVDYASKDAGKVTELVQSGEKAVSTSIDKSKVVQLNADETIANVTNLTKHSDEIGEIIHVISSIAEQTNLLALNAAIEAARAGESGKGFAVVADEVRKLATQSSNSTDTIQSLIVAVQDGIKQIAADMGVSKNEINEMVISINDMEGIMKDINHATTSIKKQIEQINTEMQELTAKNEQIVEATTNTAGAVEQAKSGTQEVASSAQQQSATMEELTGMCDSLDSLSNQLDQLIKTFKV
;
A
#
# COMPACT_ATOMS: atom_id res chain seq x y z
N MET A 1 -3.45 21.39 90.42
CA MET A 1 -4.17 21.55 91.70
C MET A 1 -5.68 21.48 91.44
N LYS A 2 -6.36 20.38 91.82
CA LYS A 2 -7.82 20.28 91.74
C LYS A 2 -8.43 21.29 92.72
N LYS A 3 -9.02 22.37 92.20
CA LYS A 3 -9.78 23.33 93.02
C LYS A 3 -10.93 22.56 93.68
N VAL A 4 -11.03 22.64 95.00
CA VAL A 4 -12.14 22.06 95.78
C VAL A 4 -13.43 22.70 95.27
N ARG A 5 -14.22 21.95 94.48
CA ARG A 5 -15.54 22.36 94.01
C ARG A 5 -16.54 21.97 95.09
N PHE A 6 -17.10 22.95 95.78
CA PHE A 6 -18.24 22.73 96.65
C PHE A 6 -19.48 22.61 95.77
N GLY A 7 -20.08 21.42 95.73
CA GLY A 7 -21.32 21.20 94.97
C GLY A 7 -22.44 22.14 95.41
N LEU A 8 -23.39 22.41 94.53
CA LEU A 8 -24.59 23.20 94.78
C LEU A 8 -25.32 22.66 96.01
N GLN A 9 -25.36 21.34 96.17
CA GLN A 9 -25.91 20.70 97.37
C GLN A 9 -25.21 21.14 98.65
N ILE A 10 -23.87 21.23 98.65
CA ILE A 10 -23.07 21.68 99.80
C ILE A 10 -23.26 23.19 100.04
N LYS A 11 -23.34 24.01 98.98
CA LYS A 11 -23.63 25.45 99.11
C LYS A 11 -25.02 25.70 99.65
N LEU A 12 -26.01 24.94 99.18
CA LEU A 12 -27.39 24.97 99.67
C LEU A 12 -27.46 24.53 101.13
N THR A 13 -26.86 23.40 101.49
CA THR A 13 -26.86 22.93 102.89
C THR A 13 -26.10 23.89 103.80
N ALA A 14 -24.91 24.35 103.42
CA ALA A 14 -24.16 25.32 104.21
C ALA A 14 -24.96 26.62 104.42
N PHE A 15 -25.59 27.14 103.36
CA PHE A 15 -26.41 28.34 103.47
C PHE A 15 -27.68 28.11 104.31
N ILE A 16 -28.38 26.99 104.12
CA ILE A 16 -29.56 26.63 104.91
C ILE A 16 -29.18 26.49 106.39
N VAL A 17 -28.06 25.84 106.70
CA VAL A 17 -27.56 25.70 108.07
C VAL A 17 -27.20 27.05 108.67
N VAL A 18 -26.50 27.92 107.93
CA VAL A 18 -26.18 29.29 108.38
C VAL A 18 -27.44 30.14 108.55
N LEU A 19 -28.41 30.03 107.65
CA LEU A 19 -29.69 30.74 107.73
C LEU A 19 -30.51 30.26 108.93
N LEU A 20 -30.61 28.95 109.15
CA LEU A 20 -31.28 28.38 110.32
C LEU A 20 -30.58 28.83 111.62
N PHE A 21 -29.24 28.80 111.66
CA PHE A 21 -28.48 29.28 112.81
C PHE A 21 -28.69 30.77 113.07
N LEU A 22 -28.67 31.62 112.03
CA LEU A 22 -28.96 33.05 112.12
C LEU A 22 -30.40 33.32 112.57
N LEU A 23 -31.38 32.56 112.07
CA LEU A 23 -32.78 32.71 112.46
C LEU A 23 -33.00 32.28 113.92
N ILE A 24 -32.37 31.19 114.36
CA ILE A 24 -32.45 30.71 115.74
C ILE A 24 -31.79 31.71 116.68
N THR A 25 -30.56 32.16 116.38
CA THR A 25 -29.84 33.14 117.20
C THR A 25 -30.55 34.49 117.23
N LEU A 26 -31.01 35.01 116.09
CA LEU A 26 -31.80 36.23 116.04
C LEU A 26 -33.08 36.10 116.87
N ARG A 27 -33.78 34.96 116.76
CA ARG A 27 -34.98 34.69 117.54
C ARG A 27 -34.69 34.65 119.04
N THR A 28 -33.64 33.97 119.48
CA THR A 28 -33.28 33.90 120.91
C THR A 28 -32.83 35.25 121.46
N THR A 29 -32.06 36.03 120.71
CA THR A 29 -31.65 37.38 121.13
C THR A 29 -32.84 38.35 121.20
N VAL A 30 -33.74 38.32 120.22
CA VAL A 30 -34.95 39.17 120.22
C VAL A 30 -35.89 38.78 121.36
N LEU A 31 -36.11 37.49 121.61
CA LEU A 31 -36.90 37.02 122.75
C LEU A 31 -36.26 37.45 124.09
N GLY A 32 -34.95 37.27 124.25
CA GLY A 32 -34.23 37.65 125.46
C GLY A 32 -34.29 39.15 125.76
N PHE A 33 -34.20 40.01 124.73
CA PHE A 33 -34.29 41.46 124.90
C PHE A 33 -35.73 41.93 125.15
N ALA A 34 -36.72 41.36 124.45
CA ALA A 34 -38.10 41.81 124.57
C ALA A 34 -38.82 41.29 125.82
N GLN A 35 -38.36 40.17 126.39
CA GLN A 35 -38.82 39.65 127.69
C GLN A 35 -38.47 40.60 128.86
N GLN A 36 -37.52 41.53 128.67
CA GLN A 36 -37.17 42.56 129.64
C GLN A 36 -38.14 43.76 129.64
N TYR A 37 -39.00 43.90 128.62
CA TYR A 37 -39.88 45.08 128.44
C TYR A 37 -41.37 44.75 128.24
N LEU A 38 -41.76 43.50 127.96
CA LEU A 38 -43.16 43.09 127.74
C LEU A 38 -43.59 41.96 128.68
N GLU A 39 -44.69 42.13 129.44
CA GLU A 39 -45.25 41.11 130.35
C GLU A 39 -46.00 39.97 129.63
N ASN A 40 -46.39 40.14 128.35
CA ASN A 40 -47.20 39.17 127.61
C ASN A 40 -46.35 38.22 126.75
N THR A 41 -45.83 37.18 127.40
CA THR A 41 -44.94 36.17 126.81
C THR A 41 -45.55 35.41 125.62
N LEU A 42 -46.88 35.27 125.57
CA LEU A 42 -47.55 34.56 124.48
C LEU A 42 -47.55 35.38 123.17
N MET A 43 -47.82 36.69 123.25
CA MET A 43 -47.82 37.57 122.07
C MET A 43 -46.42 37.71 121.47
N LEU A 44 -45.39 37.77 122.32
CA LEU A 44 -43.99 37.87 121.91
C LEU A 44 -43.49 36.62 121.16
N ASN A 45 -43.89 35.43 121.63
CA ASN A 45 -43.54 34.16 120.98
C ASN A 45 -44.18 34.04 119.58
N VAL A 46 -45.40 34.54 119.40
CA VAL A 46 -46.09 34.54 118.11
C VAL A 46 -45.42 35.51 117.13
N VAL A 47 -45.13 36.75 117.56
CA VAL A 47 -44.50 37.76 116.70
C VAL A 47 -43.09 37.33 116.27
N SER A 48 -42.26 36.83 117.20
CA SER A 48 -40.92 36.35 116.85
C SER A 48 -40.95 35.14 115.90
N ALA A 49 -41.92 34.22 116.05
CA ALA A 49 -42.11 33.11 115.13
C ALA A 49 -42.50 33.61 113.72
N LEU A 50 -43.42 34.58 113.62
CA LEU A 50 -43.81 35.18 112.34
C LEU A 50 -42.65 35.89 111.65
N VAL A 51 -41.82 36.64 112.38
CA VAL A 51 -40.63 37.30 111.83
C VAL A 51 -39.59 36.28 111.36
N SER A 52 -39.35 35.20 112.12
CA SER A 52 -38.45 34.12 111.68
C SER A 52 -38.98 33.40 110.43
N ILE A 53 -40.29 33.21 110.29
CA ILE A 53 -40.91 32.64 109.08
C ILE A 53 -40.73 33.58 107.90
N LEU A 54 -40.97 34.89 108.08
CA LEU A 54 -40.78 35.91 107.03
C LEU A 54 -39.33 36.00 106.55
N LEU A 55 -38.37 36.03 107.47
CA LEU A 55 -36.95 36.07 107.14
C LEU A 55 -36.47 34.75 106.52
N GLY A 56 -37.00 33.61 106.98
CA GLY A 56 -36.75 32.30 106.37
C GLY A 56 -37.30 32.21 104.95
N ALA A 57 -38.52 32.70 104.71
CA ALA A 57 -39.13 32.78 103.38
C ALA A 57 -38.35 33.72 102.45
N LEU A 58 -37.92 34.89 102.94
CA LEU A 58 -37.10 35.83 102.18
C LEU A 58 -35.72 35.25 101.85
N GLY A 59 -35.08 34.57 102.81
CA GLY A 59 -33.81 33.87 102.61
C GLY A 59 -33.95 32.75 101.57
N ALA A 60 -34.97 31.90 101.70
CA ALA A 60 -35.28 30.86 100.72
C ALA A 60 -35.54 31.44 99.31
N TYR A 61 -36.30 32.54 99.22
CA TYR A 61 -36.53 33.23 97.95
C TYR A 61 -35.24 33.75 97.31
N LEU A 62 -34.36 34.40 98.09
CA LEU A 62 -33.08 34.91 97.60
C LEU A 62 -32.13 33.79 97.13
N ILE A 63 -32.07 32.67 97.87
CA ILE A 63 -31.33 31.46 97.46
C ILE A 63 -31.86 30.94 96.14
N ILE A 64 -33.17 30.68 96.06
CA ILE A 64 -33.79 30.14 94.85
C ILE A 64 -33.55 31.09 93.68
N LYS A 65 -33.71 32.40 93.89
CA LYS A 65 -33.53 33.41 92.83
C LYS A 65 -32.08 33.49 92.34
N LEU A 66 -31.10 33.53 93.24
CA LEU A 66 -29.70 33.80 92.89
C LEU A 66 -28.89 32.54 92.59
N LEU A 67 -29.04 31.48 93.37
CA LEU A 67 -28.26 30.24 93.27
C LEU A 67 -28.86 29.22 92.30
N ILE A 68 -30.17 29.27 92.04
CA ILE A 68 -30.86 28.29 91.19
C ILE A 68 -31.45 28.96 89.93
N LYS A 69 -32.42 29.86 90.10
CA LYS A 69 -33.21 30.44 89.00
C LYS A 69 -32.36 31.18 87.98
N LYS A 70 -31.36 31.97 88.43
CA LYS A 70 -30.50 32.74 87.50
C LYS A 70 -29.59 31.83 86.64
N PRO A 71 -28.78 30.90 87.20
CA PRO A 71 -28.03 29.94 86.40
C PRO A 71 -28.92 29.04 85.53
N LEU A 72 -30.05 28.57 86.07
CA LEU A 72 -31.00 27.74 85.35
C LEU A 72 -31.57 28.49 84.13
N ASN A 73 -32.03 29.73 84.31
CA ASN A 73 -32.57 30.54 83.21
C ASN A 73 -31.52 30.84 82.12
N GLN A 74 -30.24 31.00 82.50
CA GLN A 74 -29.16 31.16 81.52
C GLN A 74 -28.90 29.89 80.72
N LEU A 75 -28.98 28.72 81.34
CA LEU A 75 -28.89 27.43 80.63
C LEU A 75 -30.13 27.17 79.78
N THR A 76 -31.33 27.52 80.25
CA THR A 76 -32.56 27.44 79.47
C THR A 76 -32.48 28.32 78.23
N GLN A 77 -32.04 29.57 78.35
CA GLN A 77 -31.84 30.47 77.20
C GLN A 77 -30.77 29.97 76.23
N LEU A 78 -29.69 29.36 76.74
CA LEU A 78 -28.70 28.73 75.87
C LEU A 78 -29.31 27.54 75.13
N ALA A 79 -30.05 26.68 75.82
CA ALA A 79 -30.72 25.53 75.21
C ALA A 79 -31.77 25.95 74.17
N GLU A 80 -32.55 27.00 74.43
CA GLU A 80 -33.47 27.60 73.47
C GLU A 80 -32.73 28.06 72.21
N ARG A 81 -31.65 28.84 72.36
CA ARG A 81 -30.84 29.28 71.22
C ARG A 81 -30.23 28.13 70.42
N LEU A 82 -29.72 27.11 71.09
CA LEU A 82 -29.20 25.91 70.43
C LEU A 82 -30.32 25.16 69.68
N SER A 83 -31.54 25.13 70.21
CA SER A 83 -32.70 24.53 69.55
C SER A 83 -33.19 25.34 68.34
N GLU A 84 -32.91 26.64 68.31
CA GLU A 84 -33.15 27.55 67.18
C GLU A 84 -31.96 27.57 66.19
N ASN A 85 -31.08 26.57 66.25
CA ASN A 85 -29.88 26.43 65.45
C ASN A 85 -28.84 27.56 65.60
N ASP A 86 -28.87 28.34 66.70
CA ASP A 86 -27.84 29.33 67.03
C ASP A 86 -26.75 28.71 67.91
N PHE A 87 -25.70 28.24 67.24
CA PHE A 87 -24.51 27.66 67.85
C PHE A 87 -23.39 28.68 68.07
N THR A 88 -23.64 29.99 67.94
CA THR A 88 -22.66 31.06 68.23
C THR A 88 -22.68 31.52 69.69
N THR A 89 -23.76 31.23 70.41
CA THR A 89 -23.95 31.69 71.79
C THR A 89 -23.26 30.75 72.80
N ARG A 90 -22.71 31.33 73.89
CA ARG A 90 -22.08 30.57 74.99
C ARG A 90 -22.57 31.06 76.34
N SER A 91 -22.77 30.13 77.27
CA SER A 91 -23.08 30.45 78.66
C SER A 91 -21.81 30.83 79.43
N LYS A 92 -21.93 31.84 80.31
CA LYS A 92 -20.83 32.41 81.12
C LYS A 92 -21.00 32.15 82.62
N ILE A 93 -21.71 31.09 82.99
CA ILE A 93 -21.93 30.69 84.39
C ILE A 93 -20.57 30.33 85.03
N LYS A 94 -20.22 31.00 86.13
CA LYS A 94 -18.97 30.80 86.88
C LYS A 94 -19.24 30.52 88.36
N THR A 95 -20.21 29.64 88.63
CA THR A 95 -20.68 29.35 89.98
C THR A 95 -19.78 28.38 90.73
N LYS A 96 -18.85 27.67 90.07
CA LYS A 96 -17.98 26.62 90.62
C LYS A 96 -18.75 25.46 91.26
N ASP A 97 -19.82 25.04 90.60
CA ASP A 97 -20.68 23.91 90.97
C ASP A 97 -21.21 23.22 89.70
N GLU A 98 -22.23 22.36 89.86
CA GLU A 98 -22.84 21.57 88.79
C GLU A 98 -23.39 22.46 87.66
N PHE A 99 -23.81 23.71 87.94
CA PHE A 99 -24.25 24.64 86.88
C PHE A 99 -23.09 25.16 86.01
N GLU A 100 -21.90 25.36 86.59
CA GLU A 100 -20.70 25.68 85.80
C GLU A 100 -20.28 24.49 84.93
N GLN A 101 -20.29 23.27 85.48
CA GLN A 101 -19.99 22.06 84.72
C GLN A 101 -21.00 21.83 83.58
N LEU A 102 -22.29 22.08 83.83
CA LEU A 102 -23.32 21.98 82.80
C LEU A 102 -23.11 23.05 81.72
N SER A 103 -22.81 24.29 82.11
CA SER A 103 -22.45 25.37 81.18
C SER A 103 -21.25 25.03 80.29
N GLU A 104 -20.18 24.47 80.86
CA GLU A 104 -19.00 24.01 80.11
C GLU A 104 -19.38 22.90 79.12
N THR A 105 -20.25 21.96 79.54
CA THR A 105 -20.72 20.85 78.70
C THR A 105 -21.56 21.35 77.52
N PHE A 106 -22.52 22.26 77.76
CA PHE A 106 -23.33 22.88 76.70
C PHE A 106 -22.48 23.70 75.73
N ASN A 107 -21.48 24.45 76.23
CA ASN A 107 -20.55 25.19 75.38
C ASN A 107 -19.73 24.23 74.50
N GLY A 108 -19.20 23.14 75.07
CA GLY A 108 -18.45 22.14 74.29
C GLY A 108 -19.31 21.41 73.26
N MET A 109 -20.61 21.20 73.54
CA MET A 109 -21.56 20.70 72.54
C MET A 109 -21.75 21.69 71.40
N ALA A 110 -21.91 22.99 71.70
CA ALA A 110 -22.02 24.03 70.68
C ALA A 110 -20.77 24.12 69.81
N ASP A 111 -19.56 24.06 70.41
CA ASP A 111 -18.29 24.04 69.67
C ASP A 111 -18.19 22.83 68.72
N ARG A 112 -18.61 21.64 69.18
CA ARG A 112 -18.59 20.42 68.35
C ARG A 112 -19.57 20.49 67.19
N ILE A 113 -20.79 20.97 67.43
CA ILE A 113 -21.79 21.13 66.36
C ILE A 113 -21.33 22.19 65.36
N GLN A 114 -20.74 23.29 65.83
CA GLN A 114 -20.15 24.32 64.97
C GLN A 114 -19.04 23.75 64.06
N GLY A 115 -18.12 22.97 64.63
CA GLY A 115 -17.07 22.29 63.86
C GLY A 115 -17.63 21.32 62.82
N LEU A 116 -18.63 20.50 63.20
CA LEU A 116 -19.29 19.57 62.27
C LEU A 116 -19.96 20.30 61.11
N ILE A 117 -20.67 21.41 61.37
CA ILE A 117 -21.34 22.17 60.32
C ILE A 117 -20.32 22.79 59.35
N GLN A 118 -19.20 23.31 59.86
CA GLN A 118 -18.12 23.84 59.01
C GLN A 118 -17.47 22.74 58.15
N GLU A 119 -17.27 21.55 58.70
CA GLU A 119 -16.73 20.40 57.96
C GLU A 119 -17.70 19.91 56.87
N ILE A 120 -19.01 19.87 57.15
CA ILE A 120 -20.03 19.56 56.15
C ILE A 120 -20.06 20.63 55.06
N GLN A 121 -19.95 21.93 55.43
CA GLN A 121 -19.92 23.02 54.45
C GLN A 121 -18.73 22.88 53.50
N HIS A 122 -17.54 22.64 54.04
CA HIS A 122 -16.34 22.42 53.24
C HIS A 122 -16.48 21.20 52.32
N SER A 123 -16.99 20.08 52.86
CA SER A 123 -17.21 18.85 52.09
C SER A 123 -18.22 19.06 50.94
N SER A 124 -19.28 19.83 51.18
CA SER A 124 -20.28 20.17 50.16
C SER A 124 -19.68 21.01 49.03
N GLU A 125 -18.87 22.01 49.35
CA GLU A 125 -18.19 22.86 48.37
C GLU A 125 -17.15 22.08 47.55
N GLN A 126 -16.41 21.17 48.19
CA GLN A 126 -15.51 20.25 47.49
C GLN A 126 -16.27 19.31 46.54
N MET A 127 -17.39 18.73 46.99
CA MET A 127 -18.24 17.86 46.16
C MET A 127 -18.76 18.61 44.93
N LYS A 128 -19.18 19.87 45.08
CA LYS A 128 -19.60 20.73 43.97
C LYS A 128 -18.48 20.98 42.96
N THR A 129 -17.29 21.31 43.46
CA THR A 129 -16.12 21.56 42.61
C THR A 129 -15.74 20.32 41.80
N GLN A 130 -15.63 19.16 42.47
CA GLN A 130 -15.30 17.89 41.83
C GLN A 130 -16.37 17.47 40.81
N SER A 131 -17.65 17.65 41.14
CA SER A 131 -18.75 17.36 40.21
C SER A 131 -18.64 18.18 38.92
N ASN A 132 -18.31 19.48 39.02
CA ASN A 132 -18.12 20.34 37.85
C ASN A 132 -16.90 19.93 37.00
N GLU A 133 -15.79 19.54 37.63
CA GLU A 133 -14.60 19.04 36.92
C GLU A 133 -14.91 17.76 36.16
N VAL A 134 -15.61 16.82 36.81
CA VAL A 134 -16.04 15.56 36.20
C VAL A 134 -17.01 15.81 35.05
N GLN A 135 -17.99 16.71 35.22
CA GLN A 135 -18.91 17.09 34.14
C GLN A 135 -18.16 17.65 32.91
N LYS A 136 -17.15 18.50 33.14
CA LYS A 136 -16.32 19.03 32.05
C LYS A 136 -15.57 17.91 31.34
N ALA A 137 -14.92 17.01 32.08
CA ALA A 137 -14.20 15.86 31.52
C ALA A 137 -15.13 14.92 30.74
N SER A 138 -16.36 14.70 31.21
CA SER A 138 -17.37 13.91 30.51
C SER A 138 -17.77 14.52 29.17
N LYS A 139 -18.00 15.84 29.12
CA LYS A 139 -18.30 16.56 27.87
C LYS A 139 -17.16 16.52 26.86
N GLU A 140 -15.92 16.71 27.33
CA GLU A 140 -14.72 16.59 26.48
C GLU A 140 -14.58 15.17 25.92
N THR A 141 -14.85 14.15 26.74
CA THR A 141 -14.81 12.75 26.32
C THR A 141 -15.92 12.43 25.30
N GLN A 142 -17.12 12.99 25.47
CA GLN A 142 -18.22 12.84 24.52
C GLN A 142 -17.87 13.43 23.15
N ALA A 143 -17.30 14.63 23.11
CA ALA A 143 -16.82 15.25 21.86
C ALA A 143 -15.72 14.40 21.19
N ALA A 144 -14.81 13.81 21.98
CA ALA A 144 -13.81 12.89 21.45
C ALA A 144 -14.46 11.62 20.86
N SER A 145 -15.49 11.07 21.50
CA SER A 145 -16.24 9.92 20.98
C SER A 145 -16.97 10.24 19.67
N GLU A 146 -17.52 11.44 19.52
CA GLU A 146 -18.13 11.91 18.25
C GLU A 146 -17.08 12.00 17.13
N GLN A 147 -15.88 12.52 17.43
CA GLN A 147 -14.79 12.57 16.47
C GLN A 147 -14.31 11.16 16.07
N ILE A 148 -14.24 10.22 17.03
CA ILE A 148 -13.95 8.81 16.74
C ILE A 148 -15.00 8.23 15.78
N ALA A 149 -16.29 8.50 16.01
CA ALA A 149 -17.36 8.02 15.14
C ALA A 149 -17.23 8.58 13.71
N SER A 150 -16.87 9.85 13.54
CA SER A 150 -16.59 10.44 12.22
C SER A 150 -15.40 9.77 11.53
N ASN A 151 -14.32 9.48 12.25
CA ASN A 151 -13.14 8.80 11.68
C ASN A 151 -13.47 7.36 11.29
N VAL A 152 -14.30 6.68 12.07
CA VAL A 152 -14.81 5.33 11.78
C VAL A 152 -15.59 5.33 10.44
N GLU A 153 -16.44 6.33 10.21
CA GLU A 153 -17.18 6.47 8.95
C GLU A 153 -16.23 6.68 7.75
N GLU A 154 -15.21 7.54 7.90
CA GLU A 154 -14.19 7.75 6.87
C GLU A 154 -13.41 6.47 6.55
N ILE A 155 -12.99 5.71 7.57
CA ILE A 155 -12.31 4.42 7.40
C ILE A 155 -13.23 3.40 6.72
N SER A 156 -14.52 3.38 7.07
CA SER A 156 -15.51 2.47 6.46
C SER A 156 -15.68 2.76 4.97
N ASN A 157 -15.85 4.03 4.61
CA ASN A 157 -15.94 4.47 3.21
C ASN A 157 -14.64 4.15 2.44
N GLY A 158 -13.47 4.41 3.04
CA GLY A 158 -12.18 4.06 2.45
C GLY A 158 -12.02 2.55 2.23
N SER A 159 -12.54 1.73 3.14
CA SER A 159 -12.52 0.27 3.02
C SER A 159 -13.40 -0.23 1.86
N GLU A 160 -14.58 0.35 1.65
CA GLU A 160 -15.46 0.03 0.52
C GLU A 160 -14.83 0.41 -0.83
N VAL A 161 -14.18 1.56 -0.90
CA VAL A 161 -13.41 1.96 -2.10
C VAL A 161 -12.27 0.97 -2.37
N MET A 162 -11.52 0.58 -1.33
CA MET A 162 -10.44 -0.41 -1.47
C MET A 162 -10.96 -1.77 -1.95
N GLU A 163 -12.14 -2.20 -1.51
CA GLU A 163 -12.76 -3.45 -1.98
C GLU A 163 -13.05 -3.40 -3.50
N GLY A 164 -13.53 -2.26 -4.01
CA GLY A 164 -13.72 -2.04 -5.44
C GLY A 164 -12.41 -2.07 -6.25
N GLU A 165 -11.36 -1.43 -5.73
CA GLU A 165 -10.03 -1.43 -6.36
C GLU A 165 -9.42 -2.84 -6.38
N ILE A 166 -9.56 -3.60 -5.29
CA ILE A 166 -9.11 -5.00 -5.20
C ILE A 166 -9.76 -5.86 -6.29
N ASN A 167 -11.07 -5.74 -6.50
CA ASN A 167 -11.77 -6.46 -7.56
C ASN A 167 -11.23 -6.11 -8.95
N THR A 168 -10.95 -4.83 -9.19
CA THR A 168 -10.36 -4.34 -10.44
C THR A 168 -8.95 -4.90 -10.67
N ILE A 169 -8.13 -4.98 -9.62
CA ILE A 169 -6.80 -5.59 -9.68
C ILE A 169 -6.89 -7.07 -10.02
N VAL A 170 -7.81 -7.83 -9.41
CA VAL A 170 -8.02 -9.24 -9.71
C VAL A 170 -8.45 -9.45 -11.17
N GLU A 171 -9.38 -8.64 -11.66
CA GLU A 171 -9.79 -8.68 -13.07
C GLU A 171 -8.61 -8.41 -14.01
N THR A 172 -7.83 -7.38 -13.71
CA THR A 172 -6.63 -7.03 -14.50
C THR A 172 -5.60 -8.16 -14.48
N ALA A 173 -5.36 -8.79 -13.33
CA ALA A 173 -4.46 -9.93 -13.21
C ALA A 173 -4.93 -11.14 -14.05
N ASN A 174 -6.23 -11.38 -14.12
CA ASN A 174 -6.81 -12.41 -14.99
C ASN A 174 -6.60 -12.09 -16.48
N VAL A 175 -6.79 -10.82 -16.87
CA VAL A 175 -6.50 -10.36 -18.24
C VAL A 175 -5.03 -10.52 -18.59
N ILE A 176 -4.12 -10.18 -17.67
CA ILE A 176 -2.67 -10.38 -17.85
C ILE A 176 -2.37 -11.86 -18.03
N SER A 177 -2.92 -12.74 -17.19
CA SER A 177 -2.72 -14.19 -17.31
C SER A 177 -3.17 -14.74 -18.67
N ALA A 178 -4.38 -14.37 -19.12
CA ALA A 178 -4.90 -14.78 -20.41
C ALA A 178 -4.06 -14.22 -21.58
N SER A 179 -3.61 -12.97 -21.47
CA SER A 179 -2.72 -12.35 -22.47
C SER A 179 -1.38 -13.05 -22.50
N SER A 180 -0.86 -13.42 -21.33
CA SER A 180 0.42 -14.11 -21.22
C SER A 180 0.38 -15.46 -21.94
N GLN A 181 -0.71 -16.20 -21.77
CA GLN A 181 -0.92 -17.48 -22.43
C GLN A 181 -1.03 -17.34 -23.95
N ARG A 182 -1.66 -16.27 -24.45
CA ARG A 182 -1.71 -15.97 -25.90
C ARG A 182 -0.32 -15.66 -26.46
N VAL A 183 0.48 -14.86 -25.76
CA VAL A 183 1.85 -14.54 -26.21
C VAL A 183 2.70 -15.82 -26.23
N ALA A 184 2.61 -16.66 -25.20
CA ALA A 184 3.31 -17.95 -25.19
C ALA A 184 2.95 -18.83 -26.40
N SER A 185 1.67 -18.89 -26.77
CA SER A 185 1.25 -19.60 -27.98
C SER A 185 1.83 -18.99 -29.26
N ASN A 186 1.86 -17.66 -29.37
CA ASN A 186 2.44 -16.98 -30.54
C ASN A 186 3.95 -17.22 -30.66
N VAL A 187 4.66 -17.27 -29.53
CA VAL A 187 6.09 -17.57 -29.48
C VAL A 187 6.35 -19.02 -29.91
N ASP A 188 5.51 -19.97 -29.53
CA ASP A 188 5.59 -21.36 -30.01
C ASP A 188 5.40 -21.45 -31.53
N TYR A 189 4.42 -20.74 -32.10
CA TYR A 189 4.25 -20.66 -33.55
C TYR A 189 5.46 -20.02 -34.25
N ALA A 190 5.96 -18.90 -33.74
CA ALA A 190 7.15 -18.24 -34.29
C ALA A 190 8.40 -19.15 -34.24
N SER A 191 8.54 -19.95 -33.18
CA SER A 191 9.63 -20.93 -33.04
C SER A 191 9.56 -22.01 -34.11
N LYS A 192 8.35 -22.56 -34.35
CA LYS A 192 8.11 -23.54 -35.42
C LYS A 192 8.41 -22.96 -36.80
N ASP A 193 7.96 -21.74 -37.07
CA ASP A 193 8.21 -21.06 -38.35
C ASP A 193 9.71 -20.79 -38.56
N ALA A 194 10.42 -20.31 -37.53
CA ALA A 194 11.87 -20.14 -37.59
C ALA A 194 12.60 -21.49 -37.82
N GLY A 195 12.09 -22.57 -37.24
CA GLY A 195 12.54 -23.94 -37.53
C GLY A 195 12.41 -24.28 -39.01
N LYS A 196 11.23 -24.06 -39.58
CA LYS A 196 10.94 -24.32 -41.00
C LYS A 196 11.77 -23.46 -41.95
N VAL A 197 12.00 -22.18 -41.62
CA VAL A 197 12.88 -21.30 -42.40
C VAL A 197 14.31 -21.84 -42.39
N THR A 198 14.79 -22.37 -41.25
CA THR A 198 16.14 -22.98 -41.17
C THR A 198 16.26 -24.17 -42.11
N GLU A 199 15.25 -25.04 -42.18
CA GLU A 199 15.23 -26.18 -43.12
C GLU A 199 15.22 -25.73 -44.58
N LEU A 200 14.43 -24.70 -44.90
CA LEU A 200 14.39 -24.12 -46.26
C LEU A 200 15.73 -23.53 -46.67
N VAL A 201 16.41 -22.82 -45.76
CA VAL A 201 17.74 -22.27 -46.01
C VAL A 201 18.76 -23.38 -46.26
N GLN A 202 18.77 -24.45 -45.44
CA GLN A 202 19.67 -25.60 -45.67
C GLN A 202 19.42 -26.27 -47.03
N SER A 203 18.14 -26.42 -47.42
CA SER A 203 17.80 -26.92 -48.75
C SER A 203 18.26 -25.96 -49.86
N GLY A 204 18.15 -24.65 -49.64
CA GLY A 204 18.62 -23.61 -50.55
C GLY A 204 20.13 -23.63 -50.71
N GLU A 205 20.90 -23.67 -49.63
CA GLU A 205 22.36 -23.81 -49.63
C GLU A 205 22.82 -25.03 -50.42
N LYS A 206 22.15 -26.18 -50.24
CA LYS A 206 22.43 -27.40 -51.02
C LYS A 206 22.15 -27.22 -52.51
N ALA A 207 21.06 -26.53 -52.87
CA ALA A 207 20.71 -26.27 -54.27
C ALA A 207 21.69 -25.29 -54.93
N VAL A 208 22.15 -24.27 -54.20
CA VAL A 208 23.19 -23.33 -54.62
C VAL A 208 24.51 -24.07 -54.85
N SER A 209 24.97 -24.87 -53.88
CA SER A 209 26.19 -25.67 -54.00
C SER A 209 26.14 -26.61 -55.23
N THR A 210 25.01 -27.29 -55.44
CA THR A 210 24.81 -28.14 -56.62
C THR A 210 24.87 -27.34 -57.93
N SER A 211 24.34 -26.12 -57.94
CA SER A 211 24.37 -25.23 -59.11
C SER A 211 25.77 -24.72 -59.43
N ILE A 212 26.60 -24.44 -58.41
CA ILE A 212 28.02 -24.12 -58.58
C ILE A 212 28.76 -25.28 -59.26
N ASP A 213 28.58 -26.50 -58.74
CA ASP A 213 29.23 -27.69 -59.28
C ASP A 213 28.83 -27.94 -60.73
N LYS A 214 27.53 -27.82 -61.05
CA LYS A 214 27.05 -27.96 -62.44
C LYS A 214 27.57 -26.86 -63.35
N SER A 215 27.62 -25.61 -62.89
CA SER A 215 28.16 -24.50 -63.69
C SER A 215 29.63 -24.72 -64.05
N LYS A 216 30.41 -25.30 -63.13
CA LYS A 216 31.80 -25.68 -63.38
C LYS A 216 31.92 -26.77 -64.45
N VAL A 217 31.04 -27.77 -64.44
CA VAL A 217 30.99 -28.80 -65.50
C VAL A 217 30.63 -28.19 -66.85
N VAL A 218 29.65 -27.29 -66.91
CA VAL A 218 29.26 -26.61 -68.15
C VAL A 218 30.40 -25.74 -68.69
N GLN A 219 31.13 -25.04 -67.81
CA GLN A 219 32.30 -24.26 -68.18
C GLN A 219 33.41 -25.13 -68.80
N LEU A 220 33.70 -26.29 -68.20
CA LEU A 220 34.66 -27.24 -68.75
C LEU A 220 34.26 -27.76 -70.14
N ASN A 221 32.98 -28.11 -70.32
CA ASN A 221 32.46 -28.56 -71.62
C ASN A 221 32.53 -27.46 -72.69
N ALA A 222 32.27 -26.20 -72.30
CA ALA A 222 32.42 -25.06 -73.20
C ALA A 222 33.89 -24.86 -73.61
N ASP A 223 34.82 -24.92 -72.66
CA ASP A 223 36.26 -24.82 -72.94
C ASP A 223 36.76 -25.97 -73.85
N GLU A 224 36.29 -27.20 -73.63
CA GLU A 224 36.58 -28.35 -74.51
C GLU A 224 36.02 -28.13 -75.92
N THR A 225 34.80 -27.60 -76.03
CA THR A 225 34.19 -27.30 -77.33
C THR A 225 34.97 -26.21 -78.08
N ILE A 226 35.43 -25.16 -77.40
CA ILE A 226 36.30 -24.12 -77.98
C ILE A 226 37.60 -24.74 -78.52
N ALA A 227 38.21 -25.67 -77.77
CA ALA A 227 39.42 -26.36 -78.21
C ALA A 227 39.16 -27.21 -79.48
N ASN A 228 38.04 -27.93 -79.53
CA ASN A 228 37.64 -28.72 -80.69
C ASN A 228 37.36 -27.85 -81.92
N VAL A 229 36.66 -26.73 -81.75
CA VAL A 229 36.40 -25.72 -82.79
C VAL A 229 37.72 -25.18 -83.34
N THR A 230 38.68 -24.86 -82.46
CA THR A 230 40.01 -24.38 -82.85
C THR A 230 40.77 -25.40 -83.71
N ASN A 231 40.73 -26.68 -83.33
CA ASN A 231 41.32 -27.75 -84.12
C ASN A 231 40.61 -27.92 -85.47
N LEU A 232 39.28 -27.81 -85.50
CA LEU A 232 38.50 -27.93 -86.73
C LEU A 232 38.77 -26.76 -87.71
N THR A 233 38.98 -25.54 -87.19
CA THR A 233 39.46 -24.39 -87.99
C THR A 233 40.77 -24.75 -88.66
N LYS A 234 41.76 -25.23 -87.88
CA LYS A 234 43.07 -25.59 -88.40
C LYS A 234 43.01 -26.67 -89.49
N HIS A 235 42.24 -27.74 -89.27
CA HIS A 235 42.06 -28.78 -90.29
C HIS A 235 41.34 -28.25 -91.53
N SER A 236 40.37 -27.34 -91.38
CA SER A 236 39.66 -26.73 -92.52
C SER A 236 40.59 -25.83 -93.34
N ASP A 237 41.48 -25.09 -92.69
CA ASP A 237 42.52 -24.29 -93.35
C ASP A 237 43.51 -25.17 -94.11
N GLU A 238 43.99 -26.27 -93.49
CA GLU A 238 44.85 -27.26 -94.15
C GLU A 238 44.18 -27.89 -95.38
N ILE A 239 42.88 -28.22 -95.30
CA ILE A 239 42.12 -28.72 -96.45
C ILE A 239 42.00 -27.64 -97.53
N GLY A 240 41.75 -26.39 -97.16
CA GLY A 240 41.71 -25.26 -98.09
C GLY A 240 43.01 -25.11 -98.89
N GLU A 241 44.16 -25.19 -98.22
CA GLU A 241 45.48 -25.17 -98.86
C GLU A 241 45.66 -26.35 -99.83
N ILE A 242 45.24 -27.56 -99.45
CA ILE A 242 45.30 -28.75 -100.31
C ILE A 242 44.43 -28.54 -101.57
N ILE A 243 43.22 -28.02 -101.42
CA ILE A 243 42.31 -27.75 -102.55
C ILE A 243 42.92 -26.71 -103.50
N HIS A 244 43.57 -25.66 -102.97
CA HIS A 244 44.28 -24.68 -103.78
C HIS A 244 45.41 -25.32 -104.61
N VAL A 245 46.18 -26.24 -104.01
CA VAL A 245 47.22 -27.00 -104.72
C VAL A 245 46.61 -27.89 -105.81
N ILE A 246 45.53 -28.61 -105.52
CA ILE A 246 44.87 -29.48 -106.52
C ILE A 246 44.29 -28.65 -107.67
N SER A 247 43.68 -27.50 -107.38
CA SER A 247 43.17 -26.58 -108.41
C SER A 247 44.31 -26.09 -109.31
N SER A 248 45.45 -25.70 -108.72
CA SER A 248 46.65 -25.31 -109.47
C SER A 248 47.20 -26.44 -110.35
N ILE A 249 47.20 -27.69 -109.85
CA ILE A 249 47.60 -28.87 -110.63
C ILE A 249 46.61 -29.14 -111.78
N ALA A 250 45.30 -29.03 -111.53
CA ALA A 250 44.28 -29.21 -112.54
C ALA A 250 44.40 -28.16 -113.66
N GLU A 251 44.67 -26.90 -113.32
CA GLU A 251 44.90 -25.82 -114.27
C GLU A 251 46.18 -26.04 -115.10
N GLN A 252 47.29 -26.43 -114.45
CA GLN A 252 48.53 -26.82 -115.14
C GLN A 252 48.32 -28.03 -116.05
N THR A 253 47.56 -29.04 -115.61
CA THR A 253 47.25 -30.24 -116.39
C THR A 253 46.38 -29.90 -117.60
N ASN A 254 45.42 -28.99 -117.43
CA ASN A 254 44.59 -28.47 -118.52
C ASN A 254 45.45 -27.73 -119.57
N LEU A 255 46.41 -26.91 -119.13
CA LEU A 255 47.38 -26.23 -120.00
C LEU A 255 48.32 -27.21 -120.73
N LEU A 256 48.85 -28.21 -120.02
CA LEU A 256 49.69 -29.27 -120.59
C LEU A 256 48.92 -30.09 -121.63
N ALA A 257 47.69 -30.48 -121.31
CA ALA A 257 46.81 -31.22 -122.20
C ALA A 257 46.42 -30.41 -123.44
N LEU A 258 46.17 -29.10 -123.29
CA LEU A 258 45.94 -28.19 -124.39
C LEU A 258 47.16 -28.10 -125.32
N ASN A 259 48.36 -27.94 -124.76
CA ASN A 259 49.60 -27.92 -125.54
C ASN A 259 49.85 -29.25 -126.26
N ALA A 260 49.57 -30.38 -125.61
CA ALA A 260 49.66 -31.71 -126.22
C ALA A 260 48.63 -31.91 -127.34
N ALA A 261 47.39 -31.42 -127.17
CA ALA A 261 46.35 -31.47 -128.21
C ALA A 261 46.72 -30.63 -129.43
N ILE A 262 47.33 -29.45 -129.22
CA ILE A 262 47.86 -28.59 -130.29
C ILE A 262 48.97 -29.30 -131.07
N GLU A 263 49.94 -29.89 -130.39
CA GLU A 263 51.08 -30.56 -131.05
C GLU A 263 50.66 -31.87 -131.74
N ALA A 264 49.67 -32.60 -131.18
CA ALA A 264 49.06 -33.76 -131.80
C ALA A 264 48.28 -33.40 -133.08
N ALA A 265 47.58 -32.27 -133.10
CA ALA A 265 46.94 -31.74 -134.30
C ALA A 265 47.98 -31.33 -135.37
N ARG A 266 49.16 -30.87 -134.94
CA ARG A 266 50.29 -30.48 -135.81
C ARG A 266 50.98 -31.68 -136.48
N ALA A 267 50.99 -32.84 -135.83
CA ALA A 267 51.54 -34.09 -136.37
C ALA A 267 50.64 -34.82 -137.40
N GLY A 268 49.46 -34.27 -137.71
CA GLY A 268 48.57 -34.77 -138.78
C GLY A 268 48.03 -36.19 -138.51
N GLU A 269 48.05 -37.06 -139.52
CA GLU A 269 47.52 -38.44 -139.44
C GLU A 269 48.20 -39.29 -138.34
N SER A 270 49.49 -39.09 -138.07
CA SER A 270 50.24 -39.84 -137.06
C SER A 270 49.91 -39.42 -135.61
N GLY A 271 49.27 -38.25 -135.41
CA GLY A 271 48.94 -37.69 -134.09
C GLY A 271 47.51 -37.92 -133.62
N LYS A 272 46.62 -38.47 -134.47
CA LYS A 272 45.17 -38.63 -134.18
C LYS A 272 44.88 -39.37 -132.87
N GLY A 273 45.59 -40.46 -132.57
CA GLY A 273 45.41 -41.21 -131.33
C GLY A 273 45.84 -40.41 -130.08
N PHE A 274 46.91 -39.63 -130.20
CA PHE A 274 47.42 -38.75 -129.14
C PHE A 274 46.50 -37.55 -128.90
N ALA A 275 45.90 -36.99 -129.96
CA ALA A 275 44.96 -35.87 -129.85
C ALA A 275 43.71 -36.24 -129.04
N VAL A 276 43.17 -37.46 -129.23
CA VAL A 276 42.02 -37.95 -128.46
C VAL A 276 42.36 -38.09 -126.98
N VAL A 277 43.53 -38.63 -126.65
CA VAL A 277 43.99 -38.75 -125.25
C VAL A 277 44.21 -37.37 -124.63
N ALA A 278 44.82 -36.44 -125.35
CA ALA A 278 45.07 -35.08 -124.86
C ALA A 278 43.75 -34.32 -124.60
N ASP A 279 42.75 -34.43 -125.48
CA ASP A 279 41.44 -33.78 -125.26
C ASP A 279 40.66 -34.44 -124.10
N GLU A 280 40.82 -35.75 -123.88
CA GLU A 280 40.22 -36.45 -122.72
C GLU A 280 40.89 -36.03 -121.40
N VAL A 281 42.22 -35.91 -121.38
CA VAL A 281 42.96 -35.36 -120.22
C VAL A 281 42.55 -33.92 -119.95
N ARG A 282 42.35 -33.10 -121.00
CA ARG A 282 41.88 -31.71 -120.88
C ARG A 282 40.48 -31.64 -120.26
N LYS A 283 39.56 -32.50 -120.70
CA LYS A 283 38.23 -32.63 -120.08
C LYS A 283 38.30 -33.04 -118.62
N LEU A 284 39.10 -34.05 -118.28
CA LEU A 284 39.29 -34.50 -116.89
C LEU A 284 39.90 -33.40 -116.02
N ALA A 285 40.87 -32.64 -116.54
CA ALA A 285 41.48 -31.52 -115.85
C ALA A 285 40.48 -30.37 -115.61
N THR A 286 39.65 -30.04 -116.61
CA THR A 286 38.57 -29.04 -116.47
C THR A 286 37.51 -29.51 -115.46
N GLN A 287 37.13 -30.78 -115.49
CA GLN A 287 36.21 -31.37 -114.52
C GLN A 287 36.80 -31.38 -113.10
N SER A 288 38.11 -31.64 -112.96
CA SER A 288 38.83 -31.56 -111.69
C SER A 288 38.89 -30.13 -111.14
N SER A 289 39.10 -29.13 -112.02
CA SER A 289 39.03 -27.70 -111.66
C SER A 289 37.64 -27.31 -111.17
N ASN A 290 36.58 -27.64 -111.92
CA ASN A 290 35.20 -27.36 -111.48
C ASN A 290 34.83 -28.07 -110.16
N SER A 291 35.35 -29.29 -109.96
CA SER A 291 35.13 -30.04 -108.71
C SER A 291 35.88 -29.41 -107.53
N THR A 292 37.11 -28.93 -107.75
CA THR A 292 37.89 -28.23 -106.72
C THR A 292 37.28 -26.88 -106.36
N ASP A 293 36.73 -26.12 -107.32
CA ASP A 293 35.96 -24.90 -107.03
C ASP A 293 34.73 -25.17 -106.17
N THR A 294 34.02 -26.26 -106.47
CA THR A 294 32.87 -26.70 -105.67
C THR A 294 33.30 -27.05 -104.24
N ILE A 295 34.39 -27.82 -104.07
CA ILE A 295 34.91 -28.16 -102.74
C ILE A 295 35.40 -26.89 -102.01
N GLN A 296 36.06 -25.96 -102.71
CA GLN A 296 36.51 -24.70 -102.12
C GLN A 296 35.32 -23.91 -101.54
N SER A 297 34.20 -23.83 -102.27
CA SER A 297 32.99 -23.16 -101.77
C SER A 297 32.42 -23.84 -100.51
N LEU A 298 32.46 -25.19 -100.44
CA LEU A 298 32.05 -25.95 -99.27
C LEU A 298 32.99 -25.72 -98.09
N ILE A 299 34.31 -25.65 -98.32
CA ILE A 299 35.29 -25.37 -97.26
C ILE A 299 35.10 -23.96 -96.70
N VAL A 300 34.86 -22.97 -97.54
CA VAL A 300 34.54 -21.61 -97.08
C VAL A 300 33.28 -21.60 -96.22
N ALA A 301 32.21 -22.30 -96.65
CA ALA A 301 30.99 -22.42 -95.86
C ALA A 301 31.22 -23.12 -94.51
N VAL A 302 32.06 -24.15 -94.47
CA VAL A 302 32.45 -24.83 -93.23
C VAL A 302 33.26 -23.89 -92.32
N GLN A 303 34.25 -23.17 -92.85
CA GLN A 303 35.04 -22.19 -92.09
C GLN A 303 34.17 -21.09 -91.49
N ASP A 304 33.20 -20.56 -92.25
CA ASP A 304 32.28 -19.55 -91.73
C ASP A 304 31.34 -20.12 -90.66
N GLY A 305 30.87 -21.36 -90.82
CA GLY A 305 30.13 -22.07 -89.78
C GLY A 305 30.95 -22.26 -88.49
N ILE A 306 32.24 -22.58 -88.61
CA ILE A 306 33.16 -22.74 -87.47
C ILE A 306 33.37 -21.39 -86.75
N LYS A 307 33.53 -20.29 -87.50
CA LYS A 307 33.64 -18.94 -86.91
C LYS A 307 32.39 -18.57 -86.13
N GLN A 308 31.21 -18.88 -86.65
CA GLN A 308 29.95 -18.62 -85.95
C GLN A 308 29.87 -19.42 -84.65
N ILE A 309 30.19 -20.72 -84.69
CA ILE A 309 30.21 -21.57 -83.47
C ILE A 309 31.21 -21.00 -82.43
N ALA A 310 32.38 -20.53 -82.86
CA ALA A 310 33.36 -19.91 -81.97
C ALA A 310 32.82 -18.64 -81.30
N ALA A 311 32.11 -17.79 -82.06
CA ALA A 311 31.48 -16.58 -81.54
C ALA A 311 30.37 -16.92 -80.53
N ASP A 312 29.49 -17.86 -80.86
CA ASP A 312 28.40 -18.32 -79.98
C ASP A 312 28.94 -18.93 -78.68
N MET A 313 30.07 -19.65 -78.76
CA MET A 313 30.72 -20.23 -77.58
C MET A 313 31.41 -19.17 -76.71
N GLY A 314 31.93 -18.10 -77.32
CA GLY A 314 32.44 -16.93 -76.60
C GLY A 314 31.35 -16.22 -75.81
N VAL A 315 30.17 -16.04 -76.40
CA VAL A 315 28.99 -15.50 -75.70
C VAL A 315 28.57 -16.44 -74.56
N SER A 316 28.44 -17.74 -74.84
CA SER A 316 28.05 -18.75 -73.84
C SER A 316 28.99 -18.77 -72.62
N LYS A 317 30.31 -18.61 -72.84
CA LYS A 317 31.29 -18.53 -71.75
C LYS A 317 31.08 -17.32 -70.85
N ASN A 318 30.74 -16.16 -71.42
CA ASN A 318 30.43 -14.96 -70.64
C ASN A 318 29.14 -15.14 -69.83
N GLU A 319 28.08 -15.69 -70.44
CA GLU A 319 26.82 -15.98 -69.73
C GLU A 319 27.03 -16.96 -68.57
N ILE A 320 27.89 -17.98 -68.74
CA ILE A 320 28.24 -18.90 -67.65
C ILE A 320 28.95 -18.19 -66.50
N ASN A 321 29.87 -17.26 -66.80
CA ASN A 321 30.56 -16.48 -65.76
C ASN A 321 29.58 -15.59 -64.99
N GLU A 322 28.67 -14.90 -65.67
CA GLU A 322 27.64 -14.08 -65.02
C GLU A 322 26.69 -14.92 -64.15
N MET A 323 26.33 -16.13 -64.62
CA MET A 323 25.56 -17.09 -63.85
C MET A 323 26.31 -17.53 -62.58
N VAL A 324 27.60 -17.81 -62.65
CA VAL A 324 28.41 -18.18 -61.47
C VAL A 324 28.46 -17.04 -60.45
N ILE A 325 28.62 -15.79 -60.89
CA ILE A 325 28.58 -14.62 -60.00
C ILE A 325 27.21 -14.56 -59.28
N SER A 326 26.12 -14.67 -60.04
CA SER A 326 24.76 -14.63 -59.49
C SER A 326 24.48 -15.76 -58.48
N ILE A 327 25.02 -16.96 -58.71
CA ILE A 327 24.88 -18.09 -57.78
C ILE A 327 25.67 -17.84 -56.47
N ASN A 328 26.87 -17.25 -56.54
CA ASN A 328 27.63 -16.89 -55.34
C ASN A 328 26.91 -15.79 -54.53
N ASP A 329 26.30 -14.82 -55.18
CA ASP A 329 25.48 -13.80 -54.49
C ASP A 329 24.31 -14.46 -53.75
N MET A 330 23.69 -15.48 -54.36
CA MET A 330 22.62 -16.27 -53.72
C MET A 330 23.11 -17.03 -52.49
N GLU A 331 24.34 -17.55 -52.50
CA GLU A 331 24.98 -18.16 -51.32
C GLU A 331 25.09 -17.16 -50.17
N GLY A 332 25.54 -15.93 -50.47
CA GLY A 332 25.60 -14.84 -49.49
C GLY A 332 24.24 -14.53 -48.87
N ILE A 333 23.19 -14.43 -49.71
CA ILE A 333 21.81 -14.21 -49.24
C ILE A 333 21.33 -15.34 -48.33
N MET A 334 21.60 -16.61 -48.66
CA MET A 334 21.21 -17.75 -47.82
C MET A 334 21.87 -17.67 -46.44
N LYS A 335 23.16 -17.31 -46.39
CA LYS A 335 23.90 -17.13 -45.14
C LYS A 335 23.33 -16.00 -44.26
N ASP A 336 22.96 -14.88 -44.87
CA ASP A 336 22.33 -13.76 -44.17
C ASP A 336 20.96 -14.14 -43.60
N ILE A 337 20.14 -14.89 -44.37
CA ILE A 337 18.85 -15.42 -43.89
C ILE A 337 19.07 -16.37 -42.70
N ASN A 338 20.08 -17.24 -42.76
CA ASN A 338 20.41 -18.15 -41.66
C ASN A 338 20.78 -17.38 -40.38
N HIS A 339 21.60 -16.33 -40.51
CA HIS A 339 22.00 -15.49 -39.38
C HIS A 339 20.81 -14.72 -38.78
N ALA A 340 19.94 -14.16 -39.63
CA ALA A 340 18.69 -13.52 -39.19
C ALA A 340 17.77 -14.51 -38.47
N THR A 341 17.61 -15.72 -38.99
CA THR A 341 16.78 -16.78 -38.40
C THR A 341 17.33 -17.24 -37.04
N THR A 342 18.65 -17.36 -36.91
CA THR A 342 19.31 -17.68 -35.63
C THR A 342 19.08 -16.59 -34.60
N SER A 343 19.14 -15.32 -35.02
CA SER A 343 18.86 -14.17 -34.15
C SER A 343 17.40 -14.16 -33.68
N ILE A 344 16.45 -14.48 -34.56
CA ILE A 344 15.02 -14.63 -34.23
C ILE A 344 14.82 -15.73 -33.18
N LYS A 345 15.44 -16.90 -33.33
CA LYS A 345 15.35 -17.99 -32.35
C LYS A 345 15.82 -17.55 -30.96
N LYS A 346 16.92 -16.79 -30.87
CA LYS A 346 17.41 -16.24 -29.60
C LYS A 346 16.42 -15.24 -28.99
N GLN A 347 15.78 -14.39 -29.79
CA GLN A 347 14.75 -13.47 -29.29
C GLN A 347 13.52 -14.23 -28.77
N ILE A 348 13.11 -15.30 -29.44
CA ILE A 348 12.02 -16.19 -28.98
C ILE A 348 12.35 -16.81 -27.62
N GLU A 349 13.58 -17.30 -27.42
CA GLU A 349 14.03 -17.82 -26.12
C GLU A 349 13.97 -16.76 -25.01
N GLN A 350 14.42 -15.54 -25.31
CA GLN A 350 14.36 -14.43 -24.36
C GLN A 350 12.92 -14.07 -24.00
N ILE A 351 12.02 -13.96 -24.99
CA ILE A 351 10.60 -13.69 -24.75
C ILE A 351 10.01 -14.78 -23.85
N ASN A 352 10.32 -16.06 -24.09
CA ASN A 352 9.84 -17.15 -23.22
C ASN A 352 10.28 -16.98 -21.75
N THR A 353 11.52 -16.55 -21.51
CA THR A 353 12.01 -16.29 -20.15
C THR A 353 11.27 -15.11 -19.51
N GLU A 354 11.12 -14.00 -20.24
CA GLU A 354 10.37 -12.83 -19.77
C GLU A 354 8.90 -13.16 -19.47
N MET A 355 8.30 -14.05 -20.25
CA MET A 355 6.92 -14.53 -20.04
C MET A 355 6.75 -15.39 -18.80
N GLN A 356 7.74 -16.24 -18.48
CA GLN A 356 7.76 -17.00 -17.23
C GLN A 356 7.85 -16.07 -16.02
N GLU A 357 8.73 -15.07 -16.09
CA GLU A 357 8.88 -14.07 -15.03
C GLU A 357 7.59 -13.24 -14.87
N LEU A 358 6.96 -12.83 -15.97
CA LEU A 358 5.68 -12.12 -15.94
C LEU A 358 4.58 -12.94 -15.27
N THR A 359 4.52 -14.25 -15.55
CA THR A 359 3.54 -15.16 -14.93
C THR A 359 3.77 -15.26 -13.43
N ALA A 360 5.02 -15.46 -12.99
CA ALA A 360 5.35 -15.52 -11.57
C ALA A 360 5.05 -14.21 -10.82
N LYS A 361 5.35 -13.05 -11.44
CA LYS A 361 4.99 -11.74 -10.87
C LYS A 361 3.48 -11.54 -10.78
N ASN A 362 2.73 -12.00 -11.79
CA ASN A 362 1.27 -11.91 -11.76
C ASN A 362 0.67 -12.77 -10.63
N GLU A 363 1.22 -13.97 -10.38
CA GLU A 363 0.83 -14.79 -9.24
C GLU A 363 1.09 -14.08 -7.89
N GLN A 364 2.24 -13.43 -7.75
CA GLN A 364 2.55 -12.62 -6.56
C GLN A 364 1.59 -11.44 -6.38
N ILE A 365 1.16 -10.79 -7.46
CA ILE A 365 0.15 -9.72 -7.41
C ILE A 365 -1.18 -10.28 -6.89
N VAL A 366 -1.63 -11.44 -7.40
CA VAL A 366 -2.88 -12.08 -6.94
C VAL A 366 -2.81 -12.44 -5.45
N GLU A 367 -1.69 -12.99 -5.00
CA GLU A 367 -1.48 -13.30 -3.58
C GLU A 367 -1.49 -12.05 -2.70
N ALA A 368 -0.73 -11.01 -3.08
CA ALA A 368 -0.70 -9.75 -2.35
C ALA A 368 -2.07 -9.08 -2.29
N THR A 369 -2.84 -9.16 -3.38
CA THR A 369 -4.20 -8.63 -3.46
C THR A 369 -5.14 -9.39 -2.53
N THR A 370 -5.01 -10.72 -2.46
CA THR A 370 -5.79 -11.57 -1.53
C THR A 370 -5.49 -11.22 -0.07
N ASN A 371 -4.22 -11.03 0.27
CA ASN A 371 -3.81 -10.60 1.62
C ASN A 371 -4.35 -9.21 1.96
N THR A 372 -4.35 -8.29 0.99
CA THR A 372 -4.91 -6.95 1.15
C THR A 372 -6.42 -7.01 1.38
N ALA A 373 -7.14 -7.87 0.65
CA ALA A 373 -8.57 -8.10 0.87
C ALA A 373 -8.86 -8.59 2.30
N GLY A 374 -8.05 -9.53 2.80
CA GLY A 374 -8.15 -9.98 4.19
C GLY A 374 -7.91 -8.86 5.21
N ALA A 375 -6.94 -7.98 4.96
CA ALA A 375 -6.67 -6.83 5.82
C ALA A 375 -7.81 -5.79 5.81
N VAL A 376 -8.42 -5.54 4.64
CA VAL A 376 -9.59 -4.66 4.51
C VAL A 376 -10.79 -5.21 5.29
N GLU A 377 -11.06 -6.51 5.20
CA GLU A 377 -12.15 -7.13 5.96
C GLU A 377 -11.90 -7.07 7.48
N GLN A 378 -10.65 -7.28 7.92
CA GLN A 378 -10.28 -7.13 9.31
C GLN A 378 -10.43 -5.67 9.78
N ALA A 379 -10.06 -4.69 8.94
CA ALA A 379 -10.23 -3.27 9.24
C ALA A 379 -11.71 -2.90 9.39
N LYS A 380 -12.58 -3.42 8.52
CA LYS A 380 -14.03 -3.23 8.61
C LYS A 380 -14.60 -3.76 9.92
N SER A 381 -14.23 -4.99 10.29
CA SER A 381 -14.62 -5.60 11.57
C SER A 381 -14.13 -4.79 12.78
N GLY A 382 -12.84 -4.41 12.79
CA GLY A 382 -12.27 -3.60 13.87
C GLY A 382 -12.92 -2.21 13.97
N THR A 383 -13.25 -1.60 12.84
CA THR A 383 -13.96 -0.30 12.78
C THR A 383 -15.37 -0.40 13.38
N GLN A 384 -16.08 -1.51 13.14
CA GLN A 384 -17.39 -1.79 13.74
C GLN A 384 -17.30 -1.88 15.28
N GLU A 385 -16.27 -2.54 15.80
CA GLU A 385 -16.03 -2.68 17.24
C GLU A 385 -15.68 -1.34 17.91
N VAL A 386 -14.85 -0.53 17.24
CA VAL A 386 -14.52 0.84 17.70
C VAL A 386 -15.76 1.73 17.69
N ALA A 387 -16.62 1.64 16.67
CA ALA A 387 -17.88 2.38 16.61
C ALA A 387 -18.79 2.06 17.80
N SER A 388 -18.98 0.77 18.09
CA SER A 388 -19.77 0.29 19.24
C SER A 388 -19.19 0.80 20.56
N SER A 389 -17.87 0.74 20.72
CA SER A 389 -17.18 1.21 21.92
C SER A 389 -17.33 2.73 22.12
N ALA A 390 -17.23 3.50 21.04
CA ALA A 390 -17.43 4.95 21.07
C ALA A 390 -18.86 5.33 21.44
N GLN A 391 -19.86 4.59 20.93
CA GLN A 391 -21.27 4.77 21.30
C GLN A 391 -21.52 4.46 22.78
N GLN A 392 -21.00 3.34 23.27
CA GLN A 392 -21.12 2.98 24.69
C GLN A 392 -20.42 4.01 25.60
N GLN A 393 -19.25 4.51 25.19
CA GLN A 393 -18.53 5.54 25.92
C GLN A 393 -19.32 6.85 25.98
N SER A 394 -19.93 7.28 24.87
CA SER A 394 -20.79 8.46 24.81
C SER A 394 -21.99 8.33 25.77
N ALA A 395 -22.70 7.19 25.74
CA ALA A 395 -23.81 6.91 26.65
C ALA A 395 -23.37 6.94 28.13
N THR A 396 -22.22 6.35 28.44
CA THR A 396 -21.66 6.35 29.81
C THR A 396 -21.36 7.78 30.28
N MET A 397 -20.83 8.65 29.40
CA MET A 397 -20.54 10.04 29.75
C MET A 397 -21.79 10.90 29.94
N GLU A 398 -22.88 10.56 29.22
CA GLU A 398 -24.19 11.19 29.41
C GLU A 398 -24.78 10.83 30.79
N GLU A 399 -24.73 9.55 31.18
CA GLU A 399 -25.13 9.12 32.54
C GLU A 399 -24.30 9.82 33.62
N LEU A 400 -22.98 9.91 33.42
CA LEU A 400 -22.06 10.54 34.36
C LEU A 400 -22.35 12.04 34.51
N THR A 401 -22.69 12.71 33.41
CA THR A 401 -23.14 14.10 33.42
C THR A 401 -24.41 14.27 34.26
N GLY A 402 -25.41 13.38 34.10
CA GLY A 402 -26.63 13.40 34.91
C GLY A 402 -26.39 13.10 36.40
N MET A 403 -25.43 12.24 36.72
CA MET A 403 -24.99 12.01 38.11
C MET A 403 -24.36 13.27 38.71
N CYS A 404 -23.54 14.00 37.94
CA CYS A 404 -22.94 15.25 38.36
C CYS A 404 -23.98 16.34 38.63
N ASP A 405 -25.01 16.46 37.78
CA ASP A 405 -26.14 17.37 38.00
C ASP A 405 -26.89 17.04 39.29
N SER A 406 -27.05 15.75 39.59
CA SER A 406 -27.67 15.27 40.84
C SER A 406 -26.82 15.62 42.06
N LEU A 407 -25.49 15.47 41.98
CA LEU A 407 -24.56 15.85 43.05
C LEU A 407 -24.50 17.37 43.26
N ASP A 408 -24.57 18.18 42.20
CA ASP A 408 -24.65 19.63 42.33
C ASP A 408 -25.94 20.05 43.02
N SER A 409 -27.08 19.46 42.63
CA SER A 409 -28.37 19.67 43.30
C SER A 409 -28.33 19.30 44.79
N LEU A 410 -27.76 18.13 45.12
CA LEU A 410 -27.62 17.69 46.52
C LEU A 410 -26.70 18.61 47.32
N SER A 411 -25.59 19.06 46.73
CA SER A 411 -24.68 20.02 47.37
C SER A 411 -25.36 21.37 47.62
N ASN A 412 -26.15 21.86 46.65
CA ASN A 412 -26.93 23.10 46.82
C ASN A 412 -28.00 22.94 47.91
N GLN A 413 -28.66 21.78 48.02
CA GLN A 413 -29.62 21.49 49.10
C GLN A 413 -28.94 21.44 50.47
N LEU A 414 -27.77 20.79 50.58
CA LEU A 414 -26.97 20.75 51.80
C LEU A 414 -26.51 22.15 52.22
N ASP A 415 -26.02 22.97 51.29
CA ASP A 415 -25.65 24.36 51.54
C ASP A 415 -26.83 25.19 52.06
N GLN A 416 -28.04 25.02 51.48
CA GLN A 416 -29.26 25.67 51.99
C GLN A 416 -29.63 25.22 53.40
N LEU A 417 -29.53 23.92 53.69
CA LEU A 417 -29.77 23.36 55.02
C LEU A 417 -28.77 23.90 56.04
N ILE A 418 -27.48 23.92 55.70
CA ILE A 418 -26.40 24.44 56.55
C ILE A 418 -26.59 25.92 56.86
N LYS A 419 -27.04 26.72 55.89
CA LYS A 419 -27.34 28.15 56.09
C LYS A 419 -28.44 28.43 57.12
N THR A 420 -29.26 27.44 57.48
CA THR A 420 -30.24 27.59 58.57
C THR A 420 -29.58 27.58 59.96
N PHE A 421 -28.36 27.05 60.06
CA PHE A 421 -27.56 27.05 61.26
C PHE A 421 -26.72 28.31 61.36
N LYS A 422 -26.72 28.97 62.52
CA LYS A 422 -25.81 30.08 62.81
C LYS A 422 -24.60 29.51 63.51
N VAL A 423 -23.49 29.52 62.80
CA VAL A 423 -22.18 28.98 63.21
C VAL A 423 -21.08 29.99 62.95
#